data_AF-A0A3D4B7D5-F1
#
_entry.id   AF-A0A3D4B7D5-F1
#
_cell.length_a   1.000
_cell.length_b   1.000
_cell.length_c   1.000
_cell.angle_alpha   90.00
_cell.angle_beta   90.00
_cell.angle_gamma   90.00
#
_symmetry.space_group_name_H-M   'P 1'
#
loop_
_entity.id
_entity.type
_entity.pdbx_description
1 polymer ?
#
loop_
_entity_poly.entity_id
_entity_poly.type
_entity_poly.pdbx_seq_one_letter_code
_entity_poly.pdbx_strand_id
1 'polypeptide(L)'
;MIRKLPCRKLVIFQYFPREFDEILLLVNEEGMSFLEAERTLLDVTHPEIGWWLAETWNLPTKLIDGIAHHHQPAAAENHPKIAMLVHLSDVLCKMFQMGSEGMN
;
A
#
# COMPACT_ATOMS: atom_id res chain seq x y z
N MET A 1 -4.60 -22.07 -8.67
CA MET A 1 -4.49 -21.45 -7.34
C MET A 1 -4.88 -19.98 -7.51
N ILE A 2 -6.02 -19.55 -6.97
CA ILE A 2 -6.48 -18.16 -7.13
C ILE A 2 -5.71 -17.32 -6.09
N ARG A 3 -4.72 -16.53 -6.54
CA ARG A 3 -4.07 -15.54 -5.67
C ARG A 3 -5.12 -14.49 -5.29
N LYS A 4 -5.35 -14.26 -4.01
CA LYS A 4 -6.24 -13.17 -3.56
C LYS A 4 -5.58 -11.84 -3.93
N LEU A 5 -6.29 -10.99 -4.66
CA LEU A 5 -5.78 -9.71 -5.17
C LEU A 5 -5.55 -8.71 -4.01
N PRO A 6 -4.31 -8.22 -3.80
CA PRO A 6 -4.05 -7.17 -2.83
C PRO A 6 -4.43 -5.81 -3.44
N CYS A 7 -5.61 -5.29 -3.08
CA CYS A 7 -6.18 -4.09 -3.71
C CYS A 7 -5.25 -2.86 -3.69
N ARG A 8 -4.46 -2.67 -2.61
CA ARG A 8 -3.50 -1.54 -2.49
C ARG A 8 -2.19 -1.74 -3.24
N LYS A 9 -1.83 -2.98 -3.55
CA LYS A 9 -0.56 -3.34 -4.21
C LYS A 9 -0.81 -3.86 -5.63
N LEU A 10 -1.99 -3.58 -6.18
CA LEU A 10 -2.45 -4.11 -7.47
C LEU A 10 -1.49 -3.74 -8.61
N VAL A 11 -0.97 -2.50 -8.59
CA VAL A 11 -0.02 -2.05 -9.61
C VAL A 11 1.26 -2.87 -9.55
N ILE A 12 1.84 -3.07 -8.37
CA ILE A 12 3.03 -3.90 -8.19
C ILE A 12 2.74 -5.34 -8.60
N PHE A 13 1.64 -5.92 -8.12
CA PHE A 13 1.23 -7.28 -8.45
C PHE A 13 1.04 -7.51 -9.96
N GLN A 14 0.44 -6.55 -10.68
CA GLN A 14 0.10 -6.69 -12.10
C GLN A 14 1.30 -6.44 -13.02
N TYR A 15 2.16 -5.49 -12.68
CA TYR A 15 3.24 -5.02 -13.57
C TYR A 15 4.64 -5.48 -13.14
N PHE A 16 4.81 -5.91 -11.90
CA PHE A 16 6.07 -6.39 -11.32
C PHE A 16 5.87 -7.73 -10.58
N PRO A 17 5.35 -8.78 -11.24
CA PRO A 17 4.95 -10.01 -10.57
C PRO A 17 6.12 -10.80 -9.97
N ARG A 18 7.33 -10.69 -10.53
CA ARG A 18 8.52 -11.36 -9.98
C ARG A 18 8.94 -10.67 -8.68
N GLU A 19 9.07 -9.35 -8.72
CA GLU A 19 9.45 -8.54 -7.58
C GLU A 19 8.38 -8.62 -6.50
N PHE A 20 7.11 -8.74 -6.85
CA PHE A 20 6.04 -8.99 -5.88
C PHE A 20 6.22 -10.32 -5.15
N ASP A 21 6.60 -11.39 -5.83
CA ASP A 21 6.89 -12.68 -5.20
C ASP A 21 8.14 -12.58 -4.30
N GLU A 22 9.17 -11.84 -4.70
CA GLU A 22 10.36 -11.57 -3.86
C GLU A 22 10.04 -10.70 -2.64
N ILE A 23 9.19 -9.67 -2.79
CA ILE A 23 8.68 -8.86 -1.68
C ILE A 23 7.97 -9.76 -0.65
N LEU A 24 7.15 -10.71 -1.11
CA LEU A 24 6.49 -11.66 -0.21
C LEU A 24 7.49 -12.54 0.55
N LEU A 25 8.59 -12.96 -0.10
CA LEU A 25 9.64 -13.72 0.58
C LEU A 25 10.33 -12.86 1.66
N LEU A 26 10.74 -11.64 1.34
CA LEU A 26 11.37 -10.73 2.31
C LEU A 26 10.44 -10.43 3.51
N VAL A 27 9.15 -10.23 3.26
CA VAL A 27 8.18 -9.97 4.32
C VAL A 27 7.97 -11.21 5.21
N ASN A 28 7.83 -12.39 4.62
CA ASN A 28 7.50 -13.61 5.38
C ASN A 28 8.70 -14.28 6.04
N GLU A 29 9.87 -14.26 5.38
CA GLU A 29 11.06 -15.00 5.82
C GLU A 29 12.05 -14.10 6.58
N GLU A 30 12.15 -12.82 6.19
CA GLU A 30 13.08 -11.87 6.82
C GLU A 30 12.39 -10.89 7.79
N GLY A 31 11.06 -10.94 7.88
CA GLY A 31 10.27 -10.10 8.79
C GLY A 31 10.28 -8.62 8.43
N MET A 32 10.63 -8.27 7.20
CA MET A 32 10.55 -6.90 6.70
C MET A 32 9.10 -6.42 6.63
N SER A 33 8.87 -5.13 6.81
CA SER A 33 7.61 -4.53 6.40
C SER A 33 7.51 -4.50 4.87
N PHE A 34 6.28 -4.47 4.35
CA PHE A 34 6.06 -4.30 2.91
C PHE A 34 6.74 -3.06 2.35
N LEU A 35 6.74 -1.94 3.10
CA LEU A 35 7.38 -0.70 2.64
C LEU A 35 8.89 -0.85 2.52
N GLU A 36 9.54 -1.53 3.46
CA GLU A 36 10.99 -1.79 3.41
C GLU A 36 11.33 -2.73 2.24
N ALA A 37 10.57 -3.81 2.06
CA ALA A 37 10.78 -4.76 0.96
C ALA A 37 10.54 -4.11 -0.41
N GLU A 38 9.46 -3.33 -0.56
CA GLU A 38 9.16 -2.58 -1.78
C GLU A 38 10.27 -1.57 -2.10
N ARG A 39 10.70 -0.78 -1.10
CA ARG A 39 11.81 0.16 -1.27
C ARG A 39 13.10 -0.54 -1.67
N THR A 40 13.39 -1.69 -1.07
CA THR A 40 14.63 -2.45 -1.32
C THR A 40 14.69 -3.00 -2.74
N LEU A 41 13.58 -3.49 -3.28
CA LEU A 41 13.54 -4.17 -4.59
C LEU A 41 13.17 -3.23 -5.75
N LEU A 42 12.36 -2.21 -5.50
CA LEU A 42 11.79 -1.36 -6.56
C LEU A 42 12.21 0.11 -6.47
N ASP A 43 12.89 0.52 -5.39
CA ASP A 43 13.21 1.92 -5.04
C ASP A 43 11.96 2.83 -4.87
N VAL A 44 10.77 2.25 -4.99
CA VAL A 44 9.46 2.89 -4.87
C VAL A 44 8.51 2.00 -4.08
N THR A 45 7.59 2.63 -3.36
CA THR A 45 6.60 1.97 -2.51
C THR A 45 5.19 2.08 -3.09
N HIS A 46 4.29 1.19 -2.69
CA HIS A 46 2.91 1.22 -3.16
C HIS A 46 2.15 2.53 -2.86
N PRO A 47 2.38 3.26 -1.74
CA PRO A 47 1.75 4.56 -1.54
C PRO A 47 2.24 5.61 -2.53
N GLU A 48 3.52 5.58 -2.92
CA GLU A 48 4.08 6.51 -3.92
C GLU A 48 3.55 6.22 -5.32
N ILE A 49 3.46 4.94 -5.71
CA ILE A 49 2.82 4.53 -6.96
C ILE A 49 1.35 4.98 -6.96
N GLY A 50 0.63 4.76 -5.86
CA GLY A 50 -0.76 5.16 -5.71
C GLY A 50 -0.96 6.68 -5.78
N TRP A 51 -0.08 7.44 -5.13
CA TRP A 51 -0.05 8.91 -5.18
C TRP A 51 0.17 9.39 -6.61
N TRP A 52 1.23 8.92 -7.26
CA TRP A 52 1.57 9.30 -8.64
C TRP A 52 0.41 9.00 -9.61
N LEU A 53 -0.24 7.84 -9.46
CA LEU A 53 -1.40 7.47 -10.27
C LEU A 53 -2.60 8.38 -10.00
N ALA A 54 -2.89 8.68 -8.73
CA ALA A 54 -3.99 9.54 -8.33
C ALA A 54 -3.81 10.99 -8.83
N GLU A 55 -2.59 11.52 -8.80
CA GLU A 55 -2.25 12.81 -9.41
C GLU A 55 -2.42 12.76 -10.93
N THR A 56 -1.90 11.72 -11.59
CA THR A 56 -1.98 11.54 -13.05
C THR A 56 -3.43 11.51 -13.55
N TRP A 57 -4.33 10.92 -12.76
CA TRP A 57 -5.77 10.87 -13.06
C TRP A 57 -6.53 12.11 -12.60
N ASN A 58 -5.84 13.12 -12.05
CA ASN A 58 -6.43 14.36 -11.56
C ASN A 58 -7.55 14.12 -10.53
N LEU A 59 -7.32 13.19 -9.60
CA LEU A 59 -8.27 12.91 -8.54
C LEU A 59 -8.34 14.08 -7.53
N PRO A 60 -9.45 14.25 -6.79
CA PRO A 60 -9.53 15.24 -5.74
C PRO A 60 -8.40 15.10 -4.71
N THR A 61 -7.80 16.22 -4.28
CA THR A 61 -6.66 16.26 -3.35
C THR A 61 -6.90 15.48 -2.05
N LYS A 62 -8.14 15.44 -1.56
CA LYS A 62 -8.53 14.64 -0.39
C LYS A 62 -8.28 13.13 -0.57
N LEU A 63 -8.44 12.61 -1.79
CA LEU A 63 -8.17 11.21 -2.10
C LEU A 63 -6.66 10.99 -2.23
N ILE A 64 -5.95 11.93 -2.87
CA ILE A 64 -4.49 11.90 -3.02
C ILE A 64 -3.83 11.83 -1.65
N ASP A 65 -4.18 12.72 -0.71
CA ASP A 65 -3.67 12.70 0.67
C ASP A 65 -3.99 11.38 1.39
N GLY A 66 -5.22 10.88 1.24
CA GLY A 66 -5.65 9.61 1.82
C GLY A 66 -4.83 8.43 1.31
N ILE A 67 -4.46 8.42 0.03
CA ILE A 67 -3.64 7.37 -0.59
C ILE A 67 -2.17 7.51 -0.17
N ALA A 68 -1.59 8.71 -0.27
CA ALA A 68 -0.16 8.93 -0.02
C ALA A 68 0.23 8.70 1.44
N HIS A 69 -0.64 9.08 2.38
CA HIS A 69 -0.27 9.16 3.80
C HIS A 69 -0.97 8.11 4.69
N HIS A 70 -1.63 7.10 4.13
CA HIS A 70 -2.35 6.11 4.97
C HIS A 70 -1.46 5.29 5.93
N HIS A 71 -0.15 5.19 5.69
CA HIS A 71 0.80 4.59 6.65
C HIS A 71 1.35 5.59 7.67
N GLN A 72 1.35 6.89 7.34
CA GLN A 72 1.83 7.96 8.21
C GLN A 72 0.88 9.18 8.15
N PRO A 73 -0.31 9.10 8.76
CA PRO A 73 -1.34 10.13 8.61
C PRO A 73 -0.93 11.52 9.09
N ALA A 74 0.00 11.59 10.05
CA ALA A 74 0.54 12.84 10.57
C ALA A 74 1.35 13.64 9.54
N ALA A 75 1.75 13.01 8.41
CA ALA A 75 2.45 13.68 7.32
C ALA A 75 1.50 14.34 6.30
N ALA A 76 0.17 14.13 6.42
CA ALA A 76 -0.80 14.75 5.52
C ALA A 76 -1.07 16.21 5.92
N GLU A 77 -0.77 17.15 5.03
CA GLU A 77 -0.91 18.58 5.30
C GLU A 77 -2.30 19.12 4.96
N ASN A 78 -2.93 18.66 3.86
CA ASN A 78 -4.16 19.27 3.35
C ASN A 78 -5.41 18.63 3.96
N HIS A 79 -5.44 17.30 4.04
CA HIS A 79 -6.61 16.51 4.46
C HIS A 79 -6.24 15.43 5.51
N PRO A 80 -5.62 15.79 6.66
CA PRO A 80 -5.15 14.82 7.67
C PRO A 80 -6.25 13.92 8.23
N LYS A 81 -7.48 14.41 8.33
CA LYS A 81 -8.63 13.60 8.76
C LYS A 81 -8.93 12.45 7.80
N ILE A 82 -8.75 12.66 6.50
CA ILE A 82 -8.98 11.60 5.50
C ILE A 82 -7.88 10.55 5.61
N ALA A 83 -6.61 10.96 5.69
CA ALA A 83 -5.50 10.04 5.91
C ALA A 83 -5.68 9.21 7.20
N MET A 84 -6.12 9.84 8.30
CA MET A 84 -6.42 9.15 9.55
C MET A 84 -7.57 8.15 9.42
N LEU A 85 -8.65 8.49 8.71
CA LEU A 85 -9.78 7.57 8.49
C LEU A 85 -9.36 6.35 7.67
N VAL A 86 -8.56 6.55 6.62
CA VAL A 86 -8.04 5.45 5.80
C VAL A 86 -7.09 4.57 6.62
N HIS A 87 -6.19 5.18 7.40
CA HIS A 87 -5.30 4.46 8.31
C HIS A 87 -6.04 3.64 9.36
N LEU A 88 -7.02 4.26 10.05
CA LEU A 88 -7.83 3.56 11.04
C LEU A 88 -8.58 2.39 10.41
N SER A 89 -9.14 2.59 9.21
CA SER A 89 -9.83 1.52 8.47
C SER A 89 -8.87 0.38 8.16
N ASP A 90 -7.64 0.67 7.74
CA ASP A 90 -6.61 -0.34 7.48
C ASP A 90 -6.24 -1.13 8.74
N VAL A 91 -5.98 -0.42 9.86
CA VAL A 91 -5.67 -1.05 11.14
C VAL A 91 -6.82 -1.95 11.59
N LEU A 92 -8.07 -1.48 11.51
CA LEU A 92 -9.24 -2.28 11.87
C LEU A 92 -9.36 -3.52 10.98
N CYS A 93 -9.19 -3.39 9.66
CA CYS A 93 -9.20 -4.54 8.76
C CYS A 93 -8.14 -5.57 9.14
N LYS A 94 -6.91 -5.15 9.48
CA LYS A 94 -5.85 -6.06 9.94
C LYS A 94 -6.22 -6.73 11.27
N MET A 95 -6.72 -5.97 12.24
CA MET A 95 -7.12 -6.50 13.55
C MET A 95 -8.22 -7.56 13.43
N PHE A 96 -9.17 -7.37 12.51
CA PHE A 96 -10.25 -8.32 12.26
C PHE A 96 -9.91 -9.38 11.20
N GLN A 97 -8.66 -9.45 10.73
CA GLN A 97 -8.20 -10.37 9.68
C GLN A 97 -9.07 -10.30 8.41
N MET A 98 -9.55 -9.10 8.10
CA MET A 98 -10.36 -8.82 6.93
C MET A 98 -9.47 -8.41 5.75
N GLY A 99 -9.58 -9.16 4.66
CA GLY A 99 -8.75 -8.96 3.47
C GLY A 99 -7.49 -9.83 3.48
N SER A 100 -6.68 -9.70 2.44
CA SER A 100 -5.40 -10.40 2.32
C SER A 100 -4.35 -9.42 1.83
N GLU A 101 -3.21 -9.35 2.49
CA GLU A 101 -2.10 -8.50 2.01
C GLU A 101 -1.32 -9.10 0.84
N GLY A 102 -1.85 -10.16 0.23
CA GLY A 102 -1.12 -11.06 -0.66
C GLY A 102 -0.50 -12.25 0.09
N MET A 103 -0.79 -12.42 1.38
CA MET A 103 -0.36 -13.56 2.18
C MET A 103 -1.19 -14.80 1.83
N ASN A 104 -0.51 -15.95 1.64
CA ASN A 104 -1.12 -17.28 1.51
C ASN A 104 -1.39 -17.90 2.87
#